data_AF-A0A7C1NZR6-F1
#
_entry.id   AF-A0A7C1NZR6-F1
#
_cell.length_a   1.000
_cell.length_b   1.000
_cell.length_c   1.000
_cell.angle_alpha   90.00
_cell.angle_beta   90.00
_cell.angle_gamma   90.00
#
_symmetry.space_group_name_H-M   'P 1'
#
loop_
_entity.id
_entity.type
_entity.pdbx_description
1 polymer ?
#
loop_
_entity_poly.entity_id
_entity_poly.type
_entity_poly.pdbx_seq_one_letter_code
_entity_poly.pdbx_strand_id
1 'polypeptide(L)'
;MRFITIRDLRSKSAQIQRQLPKEKEMVLTSNGKPIAILAATSADTIEESLAMIRQVRAMKAVEYMQRRSVEAGTDRISLKEINKEIAVVRKSRRAR
;
A
#
# COMPACT_ATOMS: atom_id res chain seq x y z
N MET A 1 8.60 18.33 -4.07
CA MET A 1 7.22 17.82 -4.11
C MET A 1 6.26 18.95 -4.42
N ARG A 2 5.56 18.87 -5.54
CA ARG A 2 4.65 19.92 -5.98
C ARG A 2 3.23 19.66 -5.49
N PHE A 3 2.58 20.69 -4.97
CA PHE A 3 1.18 20.64 -4.54
C PHE A 3 0.28 21.23 -5.63
N ILE A 4 -0.83 20.57 -5.89
CA ILE A 4 -1.89 21.06 -6.77
C ILE A 4 -3.22 21.00 -6.05
N THR A 5 -4.12 21.93 -6.34
CA THR A 5 -5.48 21.89 -5.78
C THR A 5 -6.41 21.08 -6.68
N ILE A 6 -7.53 20.59 -6.15
CA ILE A 6 -8.63 20.04 -6.98
C ILE A 6 -9.06 21.03 -8.07
N ARG A 7 -9.04 22.34 -7.76
CA ARG A 7 -9.39 23.39 -8.72
C ARG A 7 -8.39 23.44 -9.87
N ASP A 8 -7.08 23.36 -9.59
CA ASP A 8 -6.04 23.29 -10.62
C ASP A 8 -6.15 22.01 -11.44
N LEU A 9 -6.44 20.87 -10.81
CA LEU A 9 -6.62 19.60 -11.52
C LEU A 9 -7.75 19.69 -12.55
N ARG A 10 -8.83 20.41 -12.23
CA ARG A 10 -9.95 20.67 -13.15
C ARG A 10 -9.59 21.66 -14.25
N SER A 11 -8.97 22.80 -13.92
CA SER A 11 -8.78 23.91 -14.87
C SER A 11 -7.49 23.83 -15.68
N LYS A 12 -6.48 23.10 -15.21
CA LYS A 12 -5.11 23.03 -15.78
C LYS A 12 -4.66 21.58 -16.04
N SER A 13 -5.61 20.66 -16.29
CA SER A 13 -5.34 19.23 -16.48
C SER A 13 -4.26 18.94 -17.52
N ALA A 14 -4.29 19.60 -18.68
CA ALA A 14 -3.30 19.42 -19.74
C ALA A 14 -1.88 19.87 -19.32
N GLN A 15 -1.77 20.95 -18.54
CA GLN A 15 -0.48 21.41 -18.03
C GLN A 15 0.06 20.43 -16.98
N ILE A 16 -0.81 19.96 -16.08
CA ILE A 16 -0.46 18.98 -15.05
C ILE A 16 0.01 17.67 -15.68
N GLN A 17 -0.70 17.14 -16.68
CA GLN A 17 -0.29 15.92 -17.40
C GLN A 17 1.09 16.05 -18.04
N ARG A 18 1.43 17.21 -18.62
CA ARG A 18 2.77 17.44 -19.20
C ARG A 18 3.88 17.55 -18.14
N GLN A 19 3.54 18.00 -16.93
CA GLN A 19 4.51 18.26 -15.88
C GLN A 19 4.71 17.05 -14.95
N LEU A 20 3.68 16.21 -14.77
CA LEU A 20 3.72 15.07 -13.86
C LEU A 20 4.89 14.09 -14.13
N PRO A 21 5.22 13.71 -15.38
CA PRO A 21 6.39 12.87 -15.66
C PRO A 21 7.71 13.51 -15.23
N LYS A 22 7.83 14.84 -15.28
CA LYS A 22 9.04 15.56 -14.85
C LYS A 22 9.16 15.66 -13.34
N GLU A 23 8.03 15.88 -12.67
CA GLU A 23 7.95 15.97 -11.21
C GLU A 23 7.97 14.59 -10.52
N LYS A 24 7.70 13.51 -11.27
CA LYS A 24 7.46 12.12 -10.82
C LYS A 24 6.19 11.97 -9.99
N GLU A 25 6.02 12.83 -8.98
CA GLU A 25 4.87 12.85 -8.09
C GLU A 25 4.37 14.27 -7.77
N MET A 26 3.06 14.37 -7.57
CA MET A 26 2.39 15.60 -7.11
C MET A 26 1.40 15.28 -5.99
N VAL A 27 1.23 16.18 -5.04
CA VAL A 27 0.24 16.05 -3.97
C VAL A 27 -1.02 16.82 -4.36
N LEU A 28 -2.15 16.12 -4.43
CA LEU A 28 -3.45 16.73 -4.62
C LEU A 28 -4.03 17.18 -3.28
N THR A 29 -4.52 18.42 -3.25
CA THR A 29 -5.10 19.02 -2.05
C THR A 29 -6.55 19.45 -2.26
N SER A 30 -7.34 19.33 -1.21
CA SER A 30 -8.69 19.89 -1.08
C SER A 30 -8.72 20.81 0.13
N ASN A 31 -9.08 22.09 -0.05
CA ASN A 31 -9.10 23.09 1.02
C ASN A 31 -7.79 23.12 1.85
N GLY A 32 -6.65 23.05 1.16
CA GLY A 32 -5.31 23.05 1.77
C GLY A 32 -4.87 21.72 2.41
N LYS A 33 -5.73 20.70 2.46
CA LYS A 33 -5.41 19.39 3.04
C LYS A 33 -5.01 18.39 1.94
N PRO A 34 -3.91 17.65 2.08
CA PRO A 34 -3.57 16.54 1.18
C PRO A 34 -4.67 15.48 1.17
N ILE A 35 -5.09 15.08 -0.02
CA ILE A 35 -6.12 14.04 -0.21
C ILE A 35 -5.67 12.89 -1.11
N ALA A 36 -4.68 13.11 -1.97
CA ALA A 36 -4.14 12.08 -2.84
C ALA A 36 -2.71 12.42 -3.29
N ILE A 37 -2.01 11.41 -3.78
CA ILE A 37 -0.74 11.54 -4.51
C ILE A 37 -1.03 11.13 -5.95
N LEU A 38 -0.64 11.97 -6.90
CA LEU A 38 -0.59 11.62 -8.31
C LEU A 38 0.82 11.15 -8.62
N ALA A 39 0.97 9.95 -9.16
CA ALA A 39 2.23 9.40 -9.62
C ALA A 39 2.20 9.28 -11.15
N ALA A 40 3.29 9.66 -11.80
CA ALA A 40 3.46 9.41 -13.22
C ALA A 40 3.47 7.90 -13.50
N THR A 41 2.83 7.48 -14.59
CA THR A 41 2.73 6.08 -15.01
C THR A 41 2.54 6.00 -16.53
N SER A 42 2.66 4.79 -17.07
CA SER A 42 2.44 4.46 -18.48
C SER A 42 1.65 3.15 -18.58
N ALA A 43 1.18 2.82 -19.79
CA ALA A 43 0.51 1.54 -20.04
C ALA A 43 1.39 0.34 -19.64
N ASP A 44 2.71 0.46 -19.77
CA ASP A 44 3.65 -0.63 -19.46
C ASP A 44 3.97 -0.75 -17.96
N THR A 45 3.84 0.35 -17.19
CA THR A 45 4.29 0.41 -15.79
C THR A 45 3.15 0.42 -14.78
N ILE A 46 1.90 0.59 -15.23
CA ILE A 46 0.74 0.77 -14.34
C ILE A 46 0.49 -0.45 -13.44
N GLU A 47 0.53 -1.66 -14.00
CA GLU A 47 0.28 -2.88 -13.24
C GLU A 47 1.34 -3.12 -12.16
N GLU A 48 2.61 -2.97 -12.52
CA GLU A 48 3.73 -3.08 -11.57
C GLU A 48 3.64 -2.00 -10.47
N SER A 49 3.36 -0.76 -10.85
CA SER A 49 3.17 0.35 -9.91
C SER A 49 2.04 0.08 -8.92
N LEU A 50 0.90 -0.42 -9.41
CA LEU A 50 -0.23 -0.80 -8.56
C LEU A 50 0.10 -2.00 -7.66
N ALA A 51 0.84 -2.98 -8.16
CA ALA A 51 1.30 -4.13 -7.37
C ALA A 51 2.19 -3.67 -6.20
N MET A 52 3.15 -2.76 -6.45
CA MET A 52 3.99 -2.19 -5.40
C MET A 52 3.17 -1.45 -4.33
N ILE A 53 2.21 -0.60 -4.74
CA ILE A 53 1.32 0.10 -3.78
C ILE A 53 0.50 -0.90 -2.94
N ARG A 54 0.03 -1.99 -3.55
CA ARG A 54 -0.72 -3.05 -2.84
C ARG A 54 0.19 -3.81 -1.87
N GLN A 55 1.42 -4.14 -2.27
CA GLN A 55 2.41 -4.80 -1.44
C GLN A 55 2.75 -3.97 -0.20
N VAL A 56 3.01 -2.67 -0.37
CA VAL A 56 3.28 -1.76 0.75
C VAL A 56 2.11 -1.73 1.73
N ARG A 57 0.87 -1.68 1.24
CA ARG A 57 -0.33 -1.76 2.10
C ARG A 57 -0.40 -3.07 2.89
N ALA A 58 -0.11 -4.20 2.23
CA ALA A 58 -0.08 -5.51 2.90
C ALA A 58 1.01 -5.59 3.98
N MET A 59 2.21 -5.09 3.69
CA MET A 59 3.31 -5.03 4.66
C MET A 59 2.94 -4.17 5.86
N LYS A 60 2.33 -2.99 5.65
CA LYS A 60 1.84 -2.13 6.74
C LYS A 60 0.77 -2.79 7.59
N ALA A 61 -0.11 -3.57 6.99
CA ALA A 61 -1.12 -4.35 7.73
C ALA A 61 -0.46 -5.43 8.60
N VAL A 62 0.55 -6.14 8.08
CA VAL A 62 1.31 -7.15 8.84
C VAL A 62 2.06 -6.50 10.01
N GLU A 63 2.76 -5.39 9.76
CA GLU A 63 3.45 -4.60 10.78
C GLU A 63 2.50 -4.17 11.90
N TYR A 64 1.30 -3.69 11.53
CA TYR A 64 0.27 -3.33 12.49
C TYR A 64 -0.18 -4.53 13.34
N MET A 65 -0.44 -5.69 12.72
CA MET A 65 -0.82 -6.91 13.44
C MET A 65 0.27 -7.37 14.41
N GLN A 66 1.53 -7.36 13.96
CA GLN A 66 2.67 -7.73 14.79
C GLN A 66 2.82 -6.79 15.99
N ARG A 67 2.73 -5.47 15.76
CA ARG A 67 2.80 -4.48 16.84
C ARG A 67 1.69 -4.71 17.87
N ARG A 68 0.45 -4.91 17.40
CA ARG A 68 -0.71 -5.19 18.28
C ARG A 68 -0.55 -6.50 19.05
N SER A 69 0.09 -7.50 18.45
CA SER A 69 0.36 -8.78 19.12
C SER A 69 1.33 -8.61 20.28
N VAL A 70 2.39 -7.82 20.11
CA VAL A 70 3.34 -7.45 21.18
C VAL A 70 2.65 -6.64 22.27
N GLU A 71 1.88 -5.61 21.90
CA GLU A 71 1.09 -4.80 22.86
C GLU A 71 0.15 -5.67 23.70
N ALA A 72 -0.43 -6.72 23.11
CA ALA A 72 -1.32 -7.66 23.77
C ALA A 72 -0.60 -8.84 24.46
N GLY A 73 0.73 -8.95 24.35
CA GLY A 73 1.53 -10.07 24.87
C GLY A 73 1.23 -11.43 24.22
N THR A 74 0.64 -11.42 23.02
CA THR A 74 0.27 -12.63 22.24
C THR A 74 1.33 -13.01 21.20
N ASP A 75 2.46 -12.31 21.19
CA ASP A 75 3.60 -12.51 20.29
C ASP A 75 4.44 -13.74 20.66
N ARG A 76 4.17 -14.33 21.83
CA ARG A 76 4.93 -15.43 22.40
C ARG A 76 4.36 -16.78 22.00
N ILE A 77 4.52 -17.15 20.73
CA ILE A 77 4.24 -18.50 20.25
C ILE A 77 5.55 -19.22 19.92
N SER A 78 5.75 -20.41 20.46
CA SER A 78 6.97 -21.18 20.21
C SER A 78 6.97 -21.79 18.80
N LEU A 79 8.16 -22.04 18.24
CA LEU A 79 8.29 -22.79 16.99
C LEU A 79 7.62 -24.18 17.07
N LYS A 80 7.58 -24.79 18.25
CA LYS A 80 6.92 -26.08 18.47
C LYS A 80 5.40 -25.98 18.26
N GLU A 81 4.78 -24.94 18.80
CA GLU A 81 3.34 -24.67 18.64
C GLU A 81 2.99 -24.28 17.20
N ILE A 82 3.80 -23.43 16.57
CA ILE A 82 3.65 -23.08 15.15
C ILE A 82 3.69 -24.34 14.28
N ASN A 83 4.71 -25.19 14.44
CA ASN A 83 4.87 -26.40 13.64
C ASN A 83 3.74 -27.41 13.89
N LYS A 84 3.25 -27.51 15.13
CA LYS A 84 2.08 -28.34 15.46
C LYS A 84 0.84 -27.88 14.68
N GLU A 85 0.55 -26.58 14.66
CA GLU A 85 -0.60 -26.03 13.94
C GLU A 85 -0.47 -26.23 12.42
N ILE A 86 0.71 -25.98 11.86
CA ILE A 86 0.99 -26.21 10.42
C ILE A 86 0.76 -27.68 10.06
N ALA A 87 1.23 -28.63 10.89
CA ALA A 87 1.07 -30.05 10.65
C ALA A 87 -0.41 -30.46 10.66
N VAL A 88 -1.20 -29.92 11.60
CA VAL A 88 -2.66 -30.14 11.67
C VAL A 88 -3.35 -29.67 10.40
N VAL A 89 -3.10 -28.43 9.96
CA VAL A 89 -3.72 -27.85 8.75
C VAL A 89 -3.28 -28.57 7.47
N ARG A 90 -2.02 -29.00 7.37
CA ARG A 90 -1.54 -29.77 6.21
C ARG A 90 -2.13 -31.17 6.16
N LYS A 91 -2.32 -31.83 7.31
CA LYS A 91 -2.97 -33.15 7.38
C LYS A 91 -4.43 -33.07 6.93
N SER A 92 -5.17 -32.05 7.36
CA SER A 92 -6.58 -31.88 6.96
C SER A 92 -6.73 -31.61 5.46
N ARG A 93 -5.80 -30.87 4.83
CA ARG A 93 -5.79 -30.65 3.37
C ARG A 93 -5.55 -31.92 2.55
N ARG A 94 -4.76 -32.88 3.07
CA ARG A 94 -4.49 -34.15 2.39
C ARG A 94 -5.60 -35.19 2.57
N ALA A 95 -6.46 -35.00 3.57
CA ALA A 95 -7.59 -35.88 3.85
C ALA A 95 -8.87 -35.46 3.10
N ARG A 96 -8.83 -34.32 2.39
CA ARG A 96 -9.82 -33.90 1.38
C ARG A 96 -9.33 -34.30 0.00
#